data_AF-A0AAV9UQD2-F1
#
_entry.id   AF-A0AAV9UQD2-F1
#
_cell.length_a   1.000
_cell.length_b   1.000
_cell.length_c   1.000
_cell.angle_alpha   90.00
_cell.angle_beta   90.00
_cell.angle_gamma   90.00
#
_symmetry.space_group_name_H-M   'P 1'
#
loop_
_entity.id
_entity.type
_entity.pdbx_description
1 polymer ?
#
loop_
_entity_poly.entity_id
_entity_poly.type
_entity_poly.pdbx_seq_one_letter_code
_entity_poly.pdbx_strand_id
1 'polypeptide(L)'
;MSTGGVYHQSIASQLETPVPDLHKIGGTENASIPSKRIPPQYLSEWEGFETQAVDFIRRLKDPYRNATSGSIEDLTVPRVDAPQHYLVGQEDSLKGKFTSLIAESLNRIVIAAADLIDIATELAMLRFGDSKCLDDSIFTYGGPDMVIVKLRRSNAVSLRSVIDLKPYWTCDLDGMPINGDNEDKHNLANKLGRLCNYMNIGRLKYGVFTTYRATVFVKRVDLTEFQVTRVIHHDAKDPSLRECFLYLMNLVANDHAFDQELPPEELFRNPLSERSSRNIQSPRELEKDSSEHPSSSSDKQDPGTPGGNRGGIVYRYHTGANGATEVHEEQIDGSTSIITDQEGSILGLFKTQSQLGERVFRGDFITPEKKVAAVMKVFSGTDSIYWFHIEAGATDIMSGSPCTPKLFASGITKGSFNTPGGHVVVKAFCPGERIADDVWDSWNHTSDDPILEAIKEGLEEFRKRDLVIRDLTRRDVVWDHEARQIYFIDLESCDGWYKEHFPGLTIRFELRQLMPGYGR
;
A
#
# COMPACT_ATOMS: atom_id res chain seq x y z
N MET A 1 -6.14 48.11 -9.85
CA MET A 1 -5.48 46.81 -9.69
C MET A 1 -4.13 47.07 -9.06
N SER A 2 -4.00 46.92 -7.74
CA SER A 2 -2.69 47.09 -7.08
C SER A 2 -1.80 45.93 -7.49
N THR A 3 -0.60 46.22 -7.99
CA THR A 3 0.46 45.24 -8.16
C THR A 3 0.76 44.66 -6.78
N GLY A 4 0.25 43.45 -6.51
CA GLY A 4 0.43 42.77 -5.23
C GLY A 4 1.91 42.52 -4.98
N GLY A 5 2.53 43.35 -4.14
CA GLY A 5 3.89 43.12 -3.69
C GLY A 5 3.94 41.82 -2.89
N VAL A 6 4.95 40.99 -3.18
CA VAL A 6 5.25 39.82 -2.36
C VAL A 6 5.70 40.35 -0.99
N TYR A 7 4.93 40.06 0.07
CA TYR A 7 5.32 40.45 1.42
C TYR A 7 6.49 39.60 1.88
N HIS A 8 7.52 40.24 2.44
CA HIS A 8 8.66 39.56 3.07
C HIS A 8 8.49 39.55 4.60
N GLN A 9 9.02 38.52 5.25
CA GLN A 9 9.12 38.43 6.70
C GLN A 9 10.48 37.84 7.10
N SER A 10 10.95 38.06 8.33
CA SER A 10 12.22 37.47 8.78
C SER A 10 12.14 35.94 8.83
N ILE A 11 13.26 35.26 8.62
CA ILE A 11 13.34 33.80 8.71
C ILE A 11 12.94 33.34 10.12
N ALA A 12 13.44 34.02 11.16
CA ALA A 12 13.05 33.74 12.54
C ALA A 12 11.52 33.80 12.74
N SER A 13 10.87 34.87 12.27
CA SER A 13 9.41 35.00 12.37
C SER A 13 8.67 33.91 11.59
N GLN A 14 9.15 33.55 10.39
CA GLN A 14 8.55 32.49 9.59
C GLN A 14 8.66 31.10 10.25
N LEU A 15 9.79 30.83 10.91
CA LEU A 15 10.01 29.60 11.66
C LEU A 15 9.11 29.53 12.89
N GLU A 16 9.04 30.58 13.70
CA GLU A 16 8.25 30.62 14.94
C GLU A 16 6.73 30.61 14.70
N THR A 17 6.28 31.07 13.53
CA THR A 17 4.85 31.14 13.24
C THR A 17 4.25 29.72 13.27
N PRO A 18 3.15 29.49 14.01
CA PRO A 18 2.38 28.26 13.94
C PRO A 18 1.91 27.92 12.52
N VAL A 19 1.72 26.63 12.24
CA VAL A 19 0.97 26.22 11.05
C VAL A 19 -0.52 26.39 11.37
N PRO A 20 -1.35 27.00 10.49
CA PRO A 20 -2.80 27.13 10.76
C PRO A 20 -3.47 25.75 10.92
N ASP A 21 -4.58 25.68 11.66
CA ASP A 21 -5.42 24.47 11.63
C ASP A 21 -6.15 24.35 10.28
N LEU A 22 -6.49 23.11 9.91
CA LEU A 22 -7.30 22.79 8.74
C LEU A 22 -8.59 22.12 9.20
N HIS A 23 -9.71 22.55 8.63
CA HIS A 23 -11.02 22.00 9.00
C HIS A 23 -11.47 20.94 8.00
N LYS A 24 -11.83 19.77 8.52
CA LYS A 24 -12.40 18.67 7.72
C LYS A 24 -13.82 19.00 7.32
N ILE A 25 -14.16 18.86 6.04
CA ILE A 25 -15.55 18.77 5.56
C ILE A 25 -15.68 17.55 4.66
N GLY A 26 -16.49 16.58 5.09
CA GLY A 26 -16.60 15.28 4.43
C GLY A 26 -15.28 14.50 4.45
N GLY A 27 -15.11 13.56 3.52
CA GLY A 27 -13.83 12.93 3.22
C GLY A 27 -13.73 11.44 3.56
N THR A 28 -12.56 10.88 3.33
CA THR A 28 -12.28 9.46 3.54
C THR A 28 -12.58 9.06 4.99
N GLU A 29 -13.41 8.03 5.15
CA GLU A 29 -13.79 7.52 6.48
C GLU A 29 -12.88 6.38 6.93
N ASN A 30 -12.32 5.63 5.98
CA ASN A 30 -11.51 4.46 6.26
C ASN A 30 -10.02 4.82 6.26
N ALA A 31 -9.33 4.43 7.33
CA ALA A 31 -7.89 4.50 7.40
C ALA A 31 -7.24 3.50 6.44
N SER A 32 -6.12 3.87 5.81
CA SER A 32 -5.31 2.90 5.08
C SER A 32 -4.88 1.78 6.04
N ILE A 33 -5.12 0.53 5.64
CA ILE A 33 -4.66 -0.63 6.41
C ILE A 33 -3.14 -0.74 6.27
N PRO A 34 -2.36 -0.73 7.36
CA PRO A 34 -0.91 -0.85 7.26
C PRO A 34 -0.54 -2.25 6.75
N SER A 35 0.21 -2.29 5.64
CA SER A 35 0.71 -3.52 5.02
C SER A 35 1.93 -4.11 5.74
N LYS A 36 2.60 -3.31 6.57
CA LYS A 36 3.80 -3.67 7.35
C LYS A 36 3.63 -3.22 8.79
N ARG A 37 4.12 -4.04 9.72
CA ARG A 37 4.14 -3.74 11.16
C ARG A 37 5.53 -3.97 11.69
N ILE A 38 6.02 -3.04 12.50
CA ILE A 38 7.22 -3.25 13.29
C ILE A 38 6.83 -3.73 14.69
N PRO A 39 7.63 -4.60 15.32
CA PRO A 39 7.43 -4.97 16.71
C PRO A 39 7.51 -3.74 17.66
N PRO A 40 6.61 -3.59 18.64
CA PRO A 40 6.60 -2.42 19.52
C PRO A 40 7.88 -2.26 20.35
N GLN A 41 8.57 -3.37 20.65
CA GLN A 41 9.85 -3.34 21.37
C GLN A 41 10.99 -2.71 20.57
N TYR A 42 10.81 -2.49 19.26
CA TYR A 42 11.78 -1.78 18.42
C TYR A 42 11.63 -0.27 18.53
N LEU A 43 10.65 0.22 19.30
CA LEU A 43 10.40 1.64 19.51
C LEU A 43 10.89 2.11 20.89
N SER A 44 11.73 3.13 20.88
CA SER A 44 12.18 3.88 22.06
C SER A 44 11.91 5.38 21.87
N GLU A 45 11.89 6.15 22.97
CA GLU A 45 11.73 7.61 22.87
C GLU A 45 13.04 8.25 22.37
N TRP A 46 12.93 9.21 21.44
CA TRP A 46 14.03 10.08 21.07
C TRP A 46 14.14 11.22 22.08
N GLU A 47 14.77 10.92 23.21
CA GLU A 47 14.95 11.89 24.28
C GLU A 47 15.79 13.10 23.85
N GLY A 48 15.34 14.30 24.25
CA GLY A 48 16.07 15.56 24.06
C GLY A 48 15.99 16.18 22.66
N PHE A 49 15.23 15.59 21.72
CA PHE A 49 15.08 16.15 20.37
C PHE A 49 14.63 17.62 20.38
N GLU A 50 13.59 17.95 21.16
CA GLU A 50 13.04 19.31 21.24
C GLU A 50 14.08 20.30 21.78
N THR A 51 14.79 19.94 22.85
CA THR A 51 15.88 20.75 23.41
C THR A 51 16.99 20.98 22.39
N GLN A 52 17.38 19.94 21.65
CA GLN A 52 18.40 20.05 20.61
C GLN A 52 17.95 20.93 19.44
N ALA A 53 16.67 20.88 19.06
CA ALA A 53 16.11 21.76 18.05
C ALA A 53 16.12 23.23 18.52
N VAL A 54 15.68 23.50 19.75
CA VAL A 54 15.73 24.85 20.34
C VAL A 54 17.15 25.39 20.40
N ASP A 55 18.11 24.57 20.86
CA ASP A 55 19.53 24.96 20.92
C ASP A 55 20.13 25.20 19.53
N PHE A 56 19.70 24.45 18.52
CA PHE A 56 20.07 24.69 17.14
C PHE A 56 19.54 26.04 16.63
N ILE A 57 18.25 26.34 16.84
CA ILE A 57 17.67 27.63 16.44
C ILE A 57 18.31 28.79 17.19
N ARG A 58 18.56 28.65 18.50
CA ARG A 58 19.23 29.69 19.30
C ARG A 58 20.61 30.03 18.75
N ARG A 59 21.36 29.03 18.27
CA ARG A 59 22.66 29.26 17.61
C ARG A 59 22.53 30.03 16.32
N LEU A 60 21.52 29.74 15.49
CA LEU A 60 21.28 30.48 14.25
C LEU A 60 20.88 31.94 14.49
N LYS A 61 20.29 32.25 15.65
CA LYS A 61 19.93 33.61 16.06
C LYS A 61 21.10 34.42 16.61
N ASP A 62 22.19 33.79 17.07
CA ASP A 62 23.32 34.45 17.72
C ASP A 62 24.21 35.19 16.70
N PRO A 63 24.18 36.54 16.64
CA PRO A 63 24.93 37.31 15.66
C PRO A 63 26.45 37.27 15.90
N TYR A 64 26.90 36.96 17.13
CA TYR A 64 28.32 36.97 17.47
C TYR A 64 29.05 35.68 17.08
N ARG A 65 28.30 34.59 16.80
CA ARG A 65 28.85 33.34 16.26
C ARG A 65 28.97 33.34 14.75
N ASN A 66 28.12 34.11 14.05
CA ASN A 66 28.13 34.22 12.60
C ASN A 66 29.05 35.35 12.13
N ALA A 67 30.36 35.21 12.38
CA ALA A 67 31.39 36.26 12.24
C ALA A 67 31.51 36.95 10.86
N THR A 68 30.84 36.45 9.81
CA THR A 68 30.85 37.04 8.46
C THR A 68 29.47 37.20 7.83
N SER A 69 28.40 36.70 8.46
CA SER A 69 27.12 36.49 7.76
C SER A 69 25.93 36.52 8.74
N GLY A 70 25.52 37.69 9.24
CA GLY A 70 24.19 37.98 9.83
C GLY A 70 23.54 37.00 10.85
N SER A 71 22.34 37.33 11.32
CA SER A 71 21.45 36.41 12.05
C SER A 71 20.26 36.00 11.15
N ILE A 72 19.62 34.86 11.43
CA ILE A 72 18.32 34.55 10.79
C ILE A 72 17.22 35.57 11.13
N GLU A 73 17.45 36.43 12.13
CA GLU A 73 16.56 37.56 12.45
C GLU A 73 16.66 38.68 11.41
N ASP A 74 17.83 38.85 10.78
CA ASP A 74 18.10 39.91 9.81
C ASP A 74 17.75 39.49 8.37
N LEU A 75 17.72 38.18 8.11
CA LEU A 75 17.38 37.64 6.79
C LEU A 75 15.87 37.59 6.60
N THR A 76 15.40 38.04 5.44
CA THR A 76 13.99 37.99 5.07
C THR A 76 13.73 37.10 3.86
N VAL A 77 12.57 36.44 3.87
CA VAL A 77 12.09 35.61 2.77
C VAL A 77 10.65 35.97 2.40
N PRO A 78 10.22 35.68 1.16
CA PRO A 78 8.81 35.77 0.78
C PRO A 78 7.93 34.99 1.75
N ARG A 79 7.01 35.70 2.40
CA ARG A 79 6.03 35.12 3.31
C ARG A 79 5.22 34.05 2.60
N VAL A 80 4.98 32.94 3.29
CA VAL A 80 4.02 31.94 2.86
C VAL A 80 2.68 32.31 3.47
N ASP A 81 1.73 32.71 2.63
CA ASP A 81 0.39 33.05 3.09
C ASP A 81 -0.36 31.80 3.54
N ALA A 82 -0.89 31.88 4.76
CA ALA A 82 -1.69 30.84 5.39
C ALA A 82 -3.15 31.32 5.41
N PRO A 83 -4.04 30.84 4.51
CA PRO A 83 -5.44 31.17 4.61
C PRO A 83 -6.00 30.58 5.92
N GLN A 84 -6.60 31.44 6.76
CA GLN A 84 -7.08 31.07 8.10
C GLN A 84 -8.28 30.10 8.10
N HIS A 85 -8.92 29.88 6.95
CA HIS A 85 -10.15 29.08 6.82
C HIS A 85 -10.06 28.13 5.63
N TYR A 86 -9.06 27.25 5.61
CA TYR A 86 -8.99 26.24 4.56
C TYR A 86 -9.71 24.95 4.95
N LEU A 87 -10.48 24.43 4.01
CA LEU A 87 -11.30 23.24 4.16
C LEU A 87 -10.63 22.08 3.43
N VAL A 88 -10.52 20.93 4.08
CA VAL A 88 -9.96 19.70 3.51
C VAL A 88 -10.97 18.57 3.55
N GLY A 89 -11.09 17.82 2.46
CA GLY A 89 -11.92 16.61 2.38
C GLY A 89 -11.18 15.40 1.82
N GLN A 90 -9.93 15.56 1.39
CA GLN A 90 -9.13 14.49 0.79
C GLN A 90 -7.68 14.58 1.24
N GLU A 91 -6.99 13.43 1.22
CA GLU A 91 -5.57 13.28 1.60
C GLU A 91 -4.66 14.13 0.71
N ASP A 92 -4.93 14.20 -0.60
CA ASP A 92 -4.15 15.03 -1.53
C ASP A 92 -4.22 16.52 -1.22
N SER A 93 -5.39 17.03 -0.81
CA SER A 93 -5.53 18.43 -0.40
C SER A 93 -4.76 18.73 0.89
N LEU A 94 -4.75 17.77 1.82
CA LEU A 94 -3.97 17.87 3.06
C LEU A 94 -2.46 17.90 2.76
N LYS A 95 -2.01 16.99 1.89
CA LYS A 95 -0.64 16.94 1.38
C LYS A 95 -0.25 18.24 0.67
N GLY A 96 -1.11 18.77 -0.19
CA GLY A 96 -0.90 20.05 -0.86
C GLY A 96 -0.70 21.20 0.13
N LYS A 97 -1.45 21.21 1.24
CA LYS A 97 -1.27 22.22 2.30
C LYS A 97 -0.03 22.03 3.13
N PHE A 98 0.32 20.79 3.45
CA PHE A 98 1.59 20.49 4.08
C PHE A 98 2.75 20.98 3.20
N THR A 99 2.72 20.69 1.89
CA THR A 99 3.72 21.16 0.92
C THR A 99 3.83 22.69 0.93
N SER A 100 2.72 23.42 0.80
CA SER A 100 2.78 24.88 0.75
C SER A 100 3.27 25.49 2.06
N LEU A 101 2.82 24.98 3.21
CA LEU A 101 3.02 25.64 4.52
C LEU A 101 4.33 25.24 5.21
N ILE A 102 4.80 24.00 4.99
CA ILE A 102 6.03 23.47 5.58
C ILE A 102 7.12 23.40 4.52
N ALA A 103 6.93 22.59 3.48
CA ALA A 103 8.00 22.27 2.53
C ALA A 103 8.49 23.48 1.74
N GLU A 104 7.59 24.27 1.14
CA GLU A 104 7.97 25.48 0.40
C GLU A 104 8.58 26.55 1.32
N SER A 105 8.01 26.72 2.52
CA SER A 105 8.53 27.64 3.53
C SER A 105 9.98 27.32 3.87
N LEU A 106 10.27 26.05 4.16
CA LEU A 106 11.61 25.60 4.52
C LEU A 106 12.57 25.63 3.33
N ASN A 107 12.12 25.26 2.13
CA ASN A 107 12.91 25.40 0.90
C ASN A 107 13.37 26.85 0.71
N ARG A 108 12.49 27.84 0.91
CA ARG A 108 12.85 29.28 0.82
C ARG A 108 13.86 29.67 1.90
N ILE A 109 13.64 29.22 3.13
CA ILE A 109 14.51 29.52 4.28
C ILE A 109 15.92 28.98 4.04
N VAL A 110 16.08 27.70 3.68
CA VAL A 110 17.43 27.12 3.50
C VAL A 110 18.18 27.71 2.30
N ILE A 111 17.45 28.20 1.28
CA ILE A 111 18.05 28.92 0.15
C ILE A 111 18.54 30.29 0.59
N ALA A 112 17.70 31.07 1.27
CA ALA A 112 18.04 32.42 1.70
C ALA A 112 19.14 32.43 2.77
N ALA A 113 19.18 31.38 3.59
CA ALA A 113 20.12 31.26 4.68
C ALA A 113 21.42 30.52 4.29
N ALA A 114 21.61 30.21 3.00
CA ALA A 114 22.76 29.46 2.49
C ALA A 114 24.12 30.13 2.75
N ASP A 115 24.13 31.46 2.91
CA ASP A 115 25.34 32.24 3.16
C ASP A 115 25.68 32.38 4.66
N LEU A 116 24.81 31.89 5.57
CA LEU A 116 25.09 31.85 7.00
C LEU A 116 26.12 30.76 7.29
N ILE A 117 27.19 31.09 8.02
CA ILE A 117 28.34 30.20 8.30
C ILE A 117 27.91 28.85 8.90
N ASP A 118 26.89 28.86 9.76
CA ASP A 118 26.41 27.66 10.46
C ASP A 118 25.39 26.84 9.65
N ILE A 119 24.89 27.37 8.53
CA ILE A 119 24.10 26.60 7.57
C ILE A 119 25.07 26.04 6.55
N ALA A 120 25.53 24.81 6.82
CA ALA A 120 26.40 24.09 5.92
C ALA A 120 25.87 24.16 4.48
N THR A 121 26.76 24.34 3.50
CA THR A 121 26.42 24.29 2.05
C THR A 121 25.54 23.07 1.73
N GLU A 122 25.72 21.98 2.48
CA GLU A 122 24.93 20.77 2.45
C GLU A 122 23.43 20.97 2.74
N LEU A 123 23.08 21.78 3.76
CA LEU A 123 21.70 22.09 4.14
C LEU A 123 21.00 22.91 3.04
N ALA A 124 21.71 23.88 2.44
CA ALA A 124 21.20 24.69 1.33
C ALA A 124 20.91 23.88 0.05
N MET A 125 21.46 22.66 -0.07
CA MET A 125 21.21 21.74 -1.17
C MET A 125 19.99 20.82 -0.94
N LEU A 126 19.40 20.84 0.26
CA LEU A 126 18.24 20.00 0.58
C LEU A 126 16.94 20.60 0.04
N ARG A 127 16.08 19.75 -0.51
CA ARG A 127 14.75 20.10 -0.97
C ARG A 127 13.75 19.05 -0.52
N PHE A 128 12.55 19.51 -0.22
CA PHE A 128 11.38 18.63 -0.21
C PHE A 128 10.95 18.32 -1.65
N GLY A 129 10.51 17.09 -1.88
CA GLY A 129 9.94 16.63 -3.14
C GLY A 129 8.92 15.52 -2.93
N ASP A 130 8.25 15.11 -4.00
CA ASP A 130 7.51 13.84 -4.01
C ASP A 130 8.46 12.66 -4.27
N SER A 131 8.00 11.44 -4.01
CA SER A 131 8.82 10.24 -4.27
C SER A 131 9.12 10.00 -5.75
N LYS A 132 8.40 10.66 -6.67
CA LYS A 132 8.54 10.50 -8.13
C LYS A 132 9.69 11.32 -8.70
N CYS A 133 10.28 12.23 -7.92
CA CYS A 133 11.55 12.87 -8.28
C CYS A 133 12.76 11.91 -8.19
N LEU A 134 12.58 10.75 -7.57
CA LEU A 134 13.60 9.72 -7.42
C LEU A 134 13.57 8.73 -8.59
N ASP A 135 14.60 7.91 -8.70
CA ASP A 135 14.57 6.75 -9.57
C ASP A 135 13.44 5.81 -9.13
N ASP A 136 12.55 5.43 -10.06
CA ASP A 136 11.39 4.56 -9.80
C ASP A 136 11.81 3.20 -9.19
N SER A 137 13.08 2.82 -9.33
CA SER A 137 13.63 1.61 -8.70
C SER A 137 13.74 1.68 -7.18
N ILE A 138 13.78 2.88 -6.57
CA ILE A 138 13.92 3.00 -5.11
C ILE A 138 12.63 2.59 -4.40
N PHE A 139 11.46 3.01 -4.89
CA PHE A 139 10.17 2.71 -4.27
C PHE A 139 9.20 2.11 -5.28
N THR A 140 9.29 0.79 -5.43
CA THR A 140 8.53 0.02 -6.42
C THR A 140 7.03 -0.15 -6.08
N TYR A 141 6.63 -0.06 -4.80
CA TYR A 141 5.25 -0.39 -4.34
C TYR A 141 4.56 0.72 -3.54
N GLY A 142 4.38 1.87 -4.18
CA GLY A 142 3.82 3.04 -3.52
C GLY A 142 4.89 3.71 -2.66
N GLY A 143 5.38 4.85 -3.15
CA GLY A 143 6.39 5.63 -2.45
C GLY A 143 5.86 6.34 -1.21
N PRO A 144 6.78 6.88 -0.38
CA PRO A 144 6.41 7.80 0.67
C PRO A 144 5.68 9.01 0.09
N ASP A 145 4.82 9.63 0.89
CA ASP A 145 4.03 10.78 0.44
C ASP A 145 4.94 11.94 0.03
N MET A 146 6.00 12.18 0.80
CA MET A 146 7.03 13.17 0.47
C MET A 146 8.41 12.66 0.85
N VAL A 147 9.43 13.32 0.32
CA VAL A 147 10.84 13.01 0.58
C VAL A 147 11.62 14.29 0.81
N ILE A 148 12.72 14.18 1.55
CA ILE A 148 13.78 15.18 1.55
C ILE A 148 14.92 14.62 0.70
N VAL A 149 15.36 15.38 -0.29
CA VAL A 149 16.44 15.02 -1.21
C VAL A 149 17.53 16.07 -1.16
N LYS A 150 18.77 15.67 -1.42
CA LYS A 150 19.87 16.59 -1.72
C LYS A 150 20.03 16.71 -3.23
N LEU A 151 19.90 17.92 -3.75
CA LEU A 151 20.20 18.24 -5.15
C LEU A 151 21.71 18.31 -5.37
N ARG A 152 22.24 17.59 -6.35
CA ARG A 152 23.64 17.72 -6.79
C ARG A 152 23.74 18.66 -7.99
N ARG A 153 24.96 19.17 -8.27
CA ARG A 153 25.22 20.07 -9.43
C ARG A 153 24.81 19.47 -10.78
N SER A 154 24.76 18.14 -10.89
CA SER A 154 24.32 17.43 -12.09
C SER A 154 22.80 17.25 -12.22
N ASN A 155 22.01 17.93 -11.37
CA ASN A 155 20.58 17.67 -11.15
C ASN A 155 20.26 16.24 -10.65
N ALA A 156 21.28 15.44 -10.35
CA ALA A 156 21.07 14.16 -9.67
C ALA A 156 20.54 14.42 -8.25
N VAL A 157 19.50 13.70 -7.88
CA VAL A 157 18.93 13.73 -6.53
C VAL A 157 19.50 12.59 -5.71
N SER A 158 19.71 12.82 -4.41
CA SER A 158 19.99 11.74 -3.46
C SER A 158 19.00 11.82 -2.31
N LEU A 159 18.31 10.72 -2.04
CA LEU A 159 17.34 10.61 -0.96
C LEU A 159 18.02 10.79 0.41
N ARG A 160 17.37 11.54 1.31
CA ARG A 160 17.91 11.90 2.64
C ARG A 160 16.96 11.57 3.79
N SER A 161 15.66 11.70 3.55
CA SER A 161 14.61 11.35 4.52
C SER A 161 13.31 11.09 3.78
N VAL A 162 12.40 10.37 4.42
CA VAL A 162 11.07 10.04 3.92
C VAL A 162 10.00 10.57 4.87
N ILE A 163 8.87 10.96 4.32
CA ILE A 163 7.74 11.53 5.07
C ILE A 163 6.49 10.75 4.69
N ASP A 164 5.87 10.13 5.67
CA ASP A 164 4.57 9.46 5.57
C ASP A 164 3.51 10.39 6.17
N LEU A 165 2.54 10.78 5.36
CA LEU A 165 1.49 11.72 5.75
C LEU A 165 0.15 11.00 5.82
N LYS A 166 -0.58 11.20 6.90
CA LYS A 166 -1.92 10.66 7.07
C LYS A 166 -2.98 11.72 7.34
N PRO A 167 -4.23 11.50 6.95
CA PRO A 167 -5.31 12.37 7.40
C PRO A 167 -5.49 12.29 8.92
N TYR A 168 -5.52 13.44 9.61
CA TYR A 168 -5.73 13.48 11.07
C TYR A 168 -7.07 12.88 11.52
N TRP A 169 -8.04 12.74 10.61
CA TRP A 169 -9.33 12.12 10.91
C TRP A 169 -9.35 10.60 10.73
N THR A 170 -8.29 10.01 10.18
CA THR A 170 -8.13 8.54 10.09
C THR A 170 -6.96 8.02 10.93
N CYS A 171 -6.18 8.93 11.53
CA CYS A 171 -5.06 8.61 12.41
C CYS A 171 -4.94 9.65 13.54
N ASP A 172 -5.15 9.21 14.77
CA ASP A 172 -5.02 10.04 15.98
C ASP A 172 -3.68 9.76 16.68
N LEU A 173 -2.66 10.57 16.37
CA LEU A 173 -1.34 10.42 16.98
C LEU A 173 -1.32 10.78 18.48
N ASP A 174 -2.25 11.62 18.94
CA ASP A 174 -2.29 12.05 20.34
C ASP A 174 -2.74 10.90 21.25
N GLY A 175 -3.61 10.03 20.74
CA GLY A 175 -4.01 8.78 21.38
C GLY A 175 -3.00 7.62 21.24
N MET A 176 -1.80 7.86 20.71
CA MET A 176 -0.76 6.82 20.54
C MET A 176 0.65 7.33 20.93
N PRO A 177 0.85 7.87 22.15
CA PRO A 177 2.13 8.45 22.53
C PRO A 177 3.22 7.39 22.70
N ILE A 178 4.47 7.72 22.34
CA ILE A 178 5.62 6.81 22.46
C ILE A 178 5.92 6.40 23.90
N ASN A 179 5.59 7.24 24.87
CA ASN A 179 5.73 6.98 26.31
C ASN A 179 4.41 6.51 26.95
N GLY A 180 3.41 6.16 26.14
CA GLY A 180 2.17 5.55 26.57
C GLY A 180 2.34 4.10 27.03
N ASP A 181 1.22 3.43 27.25
CA ASP A 181 1.22 2.04 27.65
C ASP A 181 1.59 1.09 26.48
N ASN A 182 1.53 -0.22 26.72
CA ASN A 182 1.87 -1.20 25.69
C ASN A 182 0.89 -1.20 24.51
N GLU A 183 -0.38 -0.82 24.73
CA GLU A 183 -1.39 -0.74 23.67
C GLU A 183 -1.12 0.49 22.80
N ASP A 184 -0.83 1.64 23.41
CA ASP A 184 -0.45 2.87 22.70
C ASP A 184 0.78 2.65 21.83
N LYS A 185 1.85 2.05 22.40
CA LYS A 185 3.06 1.70 21.65
C LYS A 185 2.79 0.72 20.52
N HIS A 186 1.90 -0.25 20.74
CA HIS A 186 1.52 -1.21 19.71
C HIS A 186 0.79 -0.53 18.55
N ASN A 187 -0.13 0.38 18.86
CA ASN A 187 -0.87 1.14 17.88
C ASN A 187 0.06 2.09 17.09
N LEU A 188 0.98 2.78 17.77
CA LEU A 188 2.01 3.60 17.13
C LEU A 188 2.90 2.77 16.19
N ALA A 189 3.39 1.62 16.66
CA ALA A 189 4.22 0.70 15.87
C ALA A 189 3.50 0.21 14.60
N ASN A 190 2.19 -0.05 14.68
CA ASN A 190 1.39 -0.41 13.52
C ASN A 190 1.31 0.72 12.50
N LYS A 191 1.25 1.99 12.93
CA LYS A 191 1.23 3.16 12.02
C LYS A 191 2.59 3.44 11.41
N LEU A 192 3.67 3.30 12.18
CA LEU A 192 5.03 3.57 11.74
C LEU A 192 5.62 2.47 10.84
N GLY A 193 5.02 1.29 10.77
CA GLY A 193 5.56 0.16 10.02
C GLY A 193 5.82 0.47 8.54
N ARG A 194 4.95 1.26 7.90
CA ARG A 194 5.13 1.70 6.51
C ARG A 194 6.30 2.67 6.36
N LEU A 195 6.37 3.70 7.21
CA LEU A 195 7.50 4.64 7.25
C LEU A 195 8.84 3.91 7.46
N CYS A 196 8.90 3.00 8.43
CA CYS A 196 10.12 2.25 8.74
C CYS A 196 10.53 1.35 7.57
N ASN A 197 9.57 0.82 6.80
CA ASN A 197 9.87 0.09 5.56
C ASN A 197 10.48 1.01 4.50
N TYR A 198 9.97 2.22 4.32
CA TYR A 198 10.60 3.21 3.43
C TYR A 198 12.01 3.59 3.89
N MET A 199 12.22 3.76 5.19
CA MET A 199 13.55 4.02 5.76
C MET A 199 14.50 2.84 5.51
N ASN A 200 14.02 1.59 5.62
CA ASN A 200 14.84 0.41 5.35
C ASN A 200 15.23 0.31 3.87
N ILE A 201 14.25 0.44 2.97
CA ILE A 201 14.46 0.39 1.52
C ILE A 201 15.41 1.51 1.06
N GLY A 202 15.20 2.73 1.56
CA GLY A 202 16.02 3.88 1.23
C GLY A 202 17.37 3.93 1.96
N ARG A 203 17.67 2.98 2.84
CA ARG A 203 18.86 2.97 3.73
C ARG A 203 19.02 4.29 4.49
N LEU A 204 17.93 4.76 5.08
CA LEU A 204 17.82 6.06 5.72
C LEU A 204 17.84 5.95 7.23
N LYS A 205 18.51 6.92 7.85
CA LYS A 205 18.54 7.09 9.29
C LYS A 205 17.32 7.84 9.83
N TYR A 206 16.70 8.68 9.02
CA TYR A 206 15.62 9.56 9.49
C TYR A 206 14.36 9.43 8.64
N GLY A 207 13.21 9.60 9.30
CA GLY A 207 11.89 9.66 8.68
C GLY A 207 10.95 10.53 9.50
N VAL A 208 9.80 10.87 8.92
CA VAL A 208 8.77 11.66 9.58
C VAL A 208 7.41 11.02 9.36
N PHE A 209 6.64 10.91 10.43
CA PHE A 209 5.23 10.53 10.35
C PHE A 209 4.39 11.71 10.82
N THR A 210 3.48 12.20 9.97
CA THR A 210 2.68 13.39 10.27
C THR A 210 1.23 13.20 9.89
N THR A 211 0.34 13.77 10.70
CA THR A 211 -1.08 13.90 10.37
C THR A 211 -1.46 15.30 9.94
N TYR A 212 -0.47 16.13 9.60
CA TYR A 212 -0.52 17.59 9.60
C TYR A 212 -0.70 18.20 10.99
N ARG A 213 -1.69 17.76 11.77
CA ARG A 213 -1.99 18.30 13.12
C ARG A 213 -0.95 17.90 14.17
N ALA A 214 -0.47 16.67 14.07
CA ALA A 214 0.49 16.07 14.97
C ALA A 214 1.62 15.45 14.13
N THR A 215 2.85 15.56 14.60
CA THR A 215 4.03 15.04 13.90
C THR A 215 4.95 14.35 14.89
N VAL A 216 5.50 13.21 14.49
CA VAL A 216 6.61 12.55 15.18
C VAL A 216 7.78 12.38 14.21
N PHE A 217 8.99 12.61 14.72
CA PHE A 217 10.23 12.36 13.98
C PHE A 217 10.79 11.01 14.41
N VAL A 218 11.29 10.25 13.44
CA VAL A 218 11.81 8.90 13.65
C VAL A 218 13.29 8.87 13.27
N LYS A 219 14.12 8.32 14.15
CA LYS A 219 15.54 8.06 13.93
C LYS A 219 15.83 6.59 14.11
N ARG A 220 16.36 5.96 13.08
CA ARG A 220 16.92 4.61 13.15
C ARG A 220 18.29 4.68 13.82
N VAL A 221 18.46 3.95 14.92
CA VAL A 221 19.73 3.89 15.65
C VAL A 221 20.40 2.52 15.54
N ASP A 222 19.61 1.49 15.28
CA ASP A 222 20.09 0.13 15.02
C ASP A 222 19.20 -0.54 13.95
N LEU A 223 19.56 -1.74 13.55
CA LEU A 223 18.80 -2.64 12.70
C LEU A 223 17.36 -2.80 13.20
N THR A 224 17.20 -2.97 14.51
CA THR A 224 15.92 -3.25 15.18
C THR A 224 15.52 -2.17 16.19
N GLU A 225 16.10 -0.97 16.12
CA GLU A 225 15.78 0.12 17.05
C GLU A 225 15.51 1.44 16.32
N PHE A 226 14.33 2.00 16.60
CA PHE A 226 13.86 3.29 16.14
C PHE A 226 13.50 4.17 17.33
N GLN A 227 14.17 5.30 17.43
CA GLN A 227 13.86 6.36 18.37
C GLN A 227 12.80 7.29 17.77
N VAL A 228 11.72 7.54 18.51
CA VAL A 228 10.57 8.35 18.07
C VAL A 228 10.39 9.53 19.03
N THR A 229 10.24 10.74 18.51
CA THR A 229 9.98 11.92 19.35
C THR A 229 8.61 11.84 20.01
N ARG A 230 8.38 12.69 21.01
CA ARG A 230 7.03 13.05 21.43
C ARG A 230 6.27 13.69 20.26
N VAL A 231 4.95 13.72 20.39
CA VAL A 231 4.08 14.37 19.40
C VAL A 231 4.31 15.87 19.44
N ILE A 232 4.66 16.43 18.28
CA ILE A 232 4.81 17.87 18.06
C ILE A 232 3.60 18.34 17.27
N HIS A 233 2.81 19.22 17.87
CA HIS A 233 1.60 19.76 17.25
C HIS A 233 1.92 20.84 16.22
N HIS A 234 1.02 21.02 15.27
CA HIS A 234 1.14 22.02 14.21
C HIS A 234 1.20 23.47 14.73
N ASP A 235 0.68 23.69 15.94
CA ASP A 235 0.62 24.99 16.62
C ASP A 235 1.68 25.17 17.72
N ALA A 236 2.60 24.21 17.87
CA ALA A 236 3.73 24.32 18.78
C ALA A 236 4.60 25.56 18.47
N LYS A 237 5.23 26.13 19.51
CA LYS A 237 6.01 27.39 19.43
C LYS A 237 7.41 27.31 20.02
N ASP A 238 7.75 26.27 20.78
CA ASP A 238 9.05 26.16 21.44
C ASP A 238 9.44 24.69 21.65
N PRO A 239 10.07 24.03 20.66
CA PRO A 239 10.26 24.51 19.29
C PRO A 239 8.96 24.48 18.47
N SER A 240 8.85 25.32 17.45
CA SER A 240 7.78 25.20 16.46
C SER A 240 7.96 23.97 15.57
N LEU A 241 6.89 23.56 14.88
CA LEU A 241 7.00 22.46 13.90
C LEU A 241 8.02 22.77 12.79
N ARG A 242 8.07 24.02 12.30
CA ARG A 242 9.04 24.41 11.26
C ARG A 242 10.47 24.41 11.77
N GLU A 243 10.68 24.81 13.03
CA GLU A 243 11.98 24.73 13.69
C GLU A 243 12.46 23.27 13.83
N CYS A 244 11.56 22.37 14.21
CA CYS A 244 11.84 20.94 14.27
C CYS A 244 12.24 20.37 12.90
N PHE A 245 11.51 20.73 11.84
CA PHE A 245 11.88 20.30 10.48
C PHE A 245 13.21 20.90 10.02
N LEU A 246 13.51 22.16 10.33
CA LEU A 246 14.80 22.76 9.99
C LEU A 246 15.95 22.03 10.72
N TYR A 247 15.74 21.68 12.00
CA TYR A 247 16.69 20.88 12.75
C TYR A 247 16.88 19.47 12.16
N LEU A 248 15.79 18.79 11.76
CA LEU A 248 15.87 17.52 11.03
C LEU A 248 16.66 17.67 9.72
N MET A 249 16.41 18.73 8.95
CA MET A 249 17.13 19.00 7.72
C MET A 249 18.64 19.15 7.99
N ASN A 250 19.03 19.79 9.09
CA ASN A 250 20.42 19.83 9.53
C ASN A 250 20.96 18.42 9.88
N LEU A 251 20.19 17.57 10.56
CA LEU A 251 20.61 16.20 10.85
C LEU A 251 20.84 15.36 9.58
N VAL A 252 19.91 15.41 8.62
CA VAL A 252 20.01 14.61 7.38
C VAL A 252 21.06 15.18 6.42
N ALA A 253 21.39 16.47 6.50
CA ALA A 253 22.51 17.04 5.76
C ALA A 253 23.83 16.40 6.18
N ASN A 254 23.99 16.11 7.48
CA ASN A 254 25.23 15.62 8.07
C ASN A 254 25.31 14.08 8.15
N ASP A 255 24.19 13.38 8.37
CA ASP A 255 24.21 11.94 8.74
C ASP A 255 22.94 11.18 8.29
N HIS A 256 22.63 11.19 6.99
CA HIS A 256 21.42 10.57 6.45
C HIS A 256 21.41 9.03 6.32
N ALA A 257 22.57 8.40 6.12
CA ALA A 257 22.64 7.03 5.64
C ALA A 257 22.69 6.03 6.79
N PHE A 258 22.08 4.86 6.58
CA PHE A 258 22.17 3.72 7.47
C PHE A 258 22.70 2.53 6.68
N ASP A 259 23.99 2.24 6.85
CA ASP A 259 24.73 1.32 5.97
C ASP A 259 24.39 -0.16 6.16
N GLN A 260 23.73 -0.50 7.28
CA GLN A 260 23.36 -1.87 7.59
C GLN A 260 21.97 -2.19 7.02
N GLU A 261 21.87 -3.32 6.32
CA GLU A 261 20.63 -3.79 5.73
C GLU A 261 20.11 -4.99 6.51
N LEU A 262 18.86 -4.90 6.96
CA LEU A 262 18.08 -6.06 7.37
C LEU A 262 17.15 -6.44 6.21
N PRO A 263 17.07 -7.74 5.87
CA PRO A 263 16.00 -8.23 5.03
C PRO A 263 14.63 -7.77 5.59
N PRO A 264 13.71 -7.25 4.76
CA PRO A 264 12.41 -6.77 5.23
C PRO A 264 11.63 -7.82 6.04
N GLU A 265 11.84 -9.10 5.79
CA GLU A 265 11.23 -10.23 6.49
C GLU A 265 11.62 -10.30 7.98
N GLU A 266 12.83 -9.85 8.32
CA GLU A 266 13.35 -9.87 9.70
C GLU A 266 12.91 -8.63 10.49
N LEU A 267 12.66 -7.53 9.78
CA LEU A 267 12.27 -6.26 10.39
C LEU A 267 10.74 -6.14 10.57
N PHE A 268 9.97 -6.69 9.64
CA PHE A 268 8.52 -6.53 9.60
C PHE A 268 7.77 -7.83 9.82
N ARG A 269 6.73 -7.79 10.65
CA ARG A 269 5.76 -8.88 10.72
C ARG A 269 4.73 -8.73 9.62
N ASN A 270 4.41 -9.82 8.94
CA ASN A 270 3.28 -9.86 8.00
C ASN A 270 1.97 -10.00 8.82
N PRO A 271 1.02 -9.07 8.74
CA PRO A 271 -0.24 -9.16 9.47
C PRO A 271 -1.04 -10.44 9.17
N LEU A 272 -0.84 -11.01 7.97
CA LEU A 272 -1.54 -12.21 7.51
C LEU A 272 -1.01 -13.49 8.17
N SER A 273 0.27 -13.56 8.53
CA SER A 273 0.83 -14.76 9.17
C SER A 273 0.35 -14.94 10.61
N GLU A 274 0.11 -13.83 11.35
CA GLU A 274 -0.35 -13.89 12.74
C GLU A 274 -1.80 -14.40 12.87
N ARG A 275 -2.67 -14.14 11.87
CA ARG A 275 -4.06 -14.64 11.85
C ARG A 275 -4.11 -16.17 11.72
N SER A 276 -3.21 -16.76 10.94
CA SER A 276 -3.13 -18.22 10.79
C SER A 276 -2.67 -18.89 12.08
N SER A 277 -1.72 -18.29 12.82
CA SER A 277 -1.23 -18.87 14.09
C SER A 277 -2.22 -18.77 15.26
N ARG A 278 -3.13 -17.77 15.29
CA ARG A 278 -4.16 -17.70 16.35
C ARG A 278 -5.25 -18.77 16.20
N ASN A 279 -5.49 -19.26 14.99
CA ASN A 279 -6.45 -20.34 14.76
C ASN A 279 -5.89 -21.74 15.06
N ILE A 280 -4.58 -21.87 15.35
CA ILE A 280 -3.91 -23.16 15.60
C ILE A 280 -3.69 -23.41 17.11
N GLN A 281 -3.92 -22.42 17.98
CA GLN A 281 -3.89 -22.67 19.44
C GLN A 281 -5.20 -23.31 19.94
N SER A 282 -5.19 -24.66 19.89
CA SER A 282 -5.87 -25.65 20.72
C SER A 282 -7.36 -25.45 21.10
N PRO A 283 -8.26 -26.37 20.70
CA PRO A 283 -9.53 -26.58 21.38
C PRO A 283 -9.23 -27.06 22.81
N ARG A 284 -9.38 -26.18 23.81
CA ARG A 284 -9.46 -26.63 25.19
C ARG A 284 -10.78 -27.35 25.41
N GLU A 285 -10.63 -28.58 25.88
CA GLU A 285 -11.65 -29.49 26.38
C GLU A 285 -12.74 -28.73 27.16
N LEU A 286 -13.94 -28.69 26.60
CA LEU A 286 -15.16 -28.43 27.35
C LEU A 286 -15.67 -29.78 27.83
N GLU A 287 -15.41 -30.04 29.11
CA GLU A 287 -15.96 -31.15 29.86
C GLU A 287 -17.49 -31.18 29.68
N LYS A 288 -17.97 -32.39 29.41
CA LYS A 288 -19.38 -32.76 29.49
C LYS A 288 -19.85 -32.49 30.91
N ASP A 289 -20.84 -31.61 31.07
CA ASP A 289 -21.77 -31.74 32.18
C ASP A 289 -23.20 -31.78 31.65
N SER A 290 -23.88 -32.84 32.09
CA SER A 290 -25.19 -33.28 31.67
C SER A 290 -26.21 -32.82 32.69
N SER A 291 -27.11 -31.92 32.30
CA SER A 291 -28.37 -31.74 33.00
C SER A 291 -29.49 -31.33 32.05
N GLU A 292 -30.58 -32.06 32.18
CA GLU A 292 -31.81 -32.08 31.37
C GLU A 292 -32.69 -30.83 31.50
N HIS A 293 -33.70 -30.76 30.60
CA HIS A 293 -34.96 -29.99 30.63
C HIS A 293 -35.03 -28.65 29.85
N PRO A 294 -36.24 -28.22 29.40
CA PRO A 294 -36.85 -28.70 28.17
C PRO A 294 -37.20 -27.56 27.19
N SER A 295 -37.52 -27.97 25.97
CA SER A 295 -38.07 -27.21 24.86
C SER A 295 -39.11 -26.12 25.22
N SER A 296 -38.84 -24.89 24.78
CA SER A 296 -39.89 -23.94 24.41
C SER A 296 -39.47 -23.14 23.18
N SER A 297 -40.20 -23.39 22.10
CA SER A 297 -40.21 -22.64 20.85
C SER A 297 -40.57 -21.18 21.06
N SER A 298 -39.77 -20.27 20.49
CA SER A 298 -40.25 -18.93 20.15
C SER A 298 -39.56 -18.47 18.87
N ASP A 299 -40.35 -18.41 17.80
CA ASP A 299 -40.07 -17.73 16.56
C ASP A 299 -39.53 -16.32 16.81
N LYS A 300 -38.35 -16.04 16.25
CA LYS A 300 -37.92 -14.68 15.95
C LYS A 300 -37.65 -14.60 14.45
N GLN A 301 -38.64 -14.08 13.74
CA GLN A 301 -38.52 -13.60 12.38
C GLN A 301 -37.57 -12.39 12.37
N ASP A 302 -36.49 -12.50 11.61
CA ASP A 302 -35.64 -11.37 11.24
C ASP A 302 -36.34 -10.53 10.16
N PRO A 303 -36.44 -9.19 10.30
CA PRO A 303 -37.07 -8.36 9.30
C PRO A 303 -36.06 -7.91 8.23
N GLY A 304 -36.34 -8.30 6.98
CA GLY A 304 -36.10 -7.42 5.82
C GLY A 304 -34.70 -7.45 5.19
N THR A 305 -34.48 -8.40 4.29
CA THR A 305 -33.56 -8.18 3.15
C THR A 305 -34.41 -7.84 1.91
N PRO A 306 -34.36 -6.62 1.36
CA PRO A 306 -35.09 -6.29 0.14
C PRO A 306 -34.29 -6.76 -1.07
N GLY A 307 -34.42 -8.04 -1.41
CA GLY A 307 -33.83 -8.65 -2.62
C GLY A 307 -34.93 -9.17 -3.53
N GLY A 308 -35.63 -8.26 -4.21
CA GLY A 308 -36.62 -8.63 -5.23
C GLY A 308 -35.96 -9.40 -6.37
N ASN A 309 -36.30 -10.68 -6.47
CA ASN A 309 -35.84 -11.63 -7.49
C ASN A 309 -36.34 -11.19 -8.87
N ARG A 310 -35.63 -10.28 -9.54
CA ARG A 310 -35.87 -9.94 -10.95
C ARG A 310 -34.82 -10.66 -11.79
N GLY A 311 -35.21 -11.80 -12.37
CA GLY A 311 -34.41 -12.45 -13.40
C GLY A 311 -34.06 -11.44 -14.49
N GLY A 312 -32.79 -11.40 -14.90
CA GLY A 312 -32.35 -10.54 -15.99
C GLY A 312 -33.00 -10.98 -17.31
N ILE A 313 -33.41 -10.00 -18.11
CA ILE A 313 -33.86 -10.22 -19.48
C ILE A 313 -32.65 -10.01 -20.40
N VAL A 314 -32.33 -11.00 -21.24
CA VAL A 314 -31.38 -10.81 -22.36
C VAL A 314 -32.14 -10.85 -23.67
N TYR A 315 -31.81 -9.88 -24.53
CA TYR A 315 -32.31 -9.80 -25.88
C TYR A 315 -31.33 -10.54 -26.80
N ARG A 316 -31.75 -11.67 -27.37
CA ARG A 316 -30.97 -12.37 -28.41
C ARG A 316 -31.41 -11.85 -29.78
N TYR A 317 -30.45 -11.34 -30.54
CA TYR A 317 -30.67 -10.88 -31.91
C TYR A 317 -30.39 -12.03 -32.89
N HIS A 318 -31.41 -12.46 -33.61
CA HIS A 318 -31.31 -13.46 -34.68
C HIS A 318 -31.42 -12.78 -36.03
N THR A 319 -30.32 -12.67 -36.77
CA THR A 319 -30.37 -12.21 -38.16
C THR A 319 -30.73 -13.39 -39.06
N GLY A 320 -31.97 -13.41 -39.54
CA GLY A 320 -32.45 -14.43 -40.48
C GLY A 320 -31.72 -14.36 -41.82
N ALA A 321 -31.83 -15.42 -42.63
CA ALA A 321 -31.20 -15.51 -43.95
C ALA A 321 -31.64 -14.41 -44.94
N ASN A 322 -32.74 -13.70 -44.63
CA ASN A 322 -33.24 -12.54 -45.37
C ASN A 322 -32.69 -11.18 -44.86
N GLY A 323 -31.78 -11.19 -43.89
CA GLY A 323 -31.24 -9.98 -43.27
C GLY A 323 -32.14 -9.34 -42.20
N ALA A 324 -33.32 -9.90 -41.92
CA ALA A 324 -34.20 -9.41 -40.86
C ALA A 324 -33.65 -9.83 -39.49
N THR A 325 -33.51 -8.86 -38.56
CA THR A 325 -33.08 -9.13 -37.18
C THR A 325 -34.32 -9.32 -36.31
N GLU A 326 -34.57 -10.53 -35.84
CA GLU A 326 -35.57 -10.81 -34.81
C GLU A 326 -34.97 -10.66 -33.42
N VAL A 327 -35.69 -10.00 -32.52
CA VAL A 327 -35.28 -9.84 -31.12
C VAL A 327 -36.10 -10.79 -30.27
N HIS A 328 -35.44 -11.80 -29.71
CA HIS A 328 -36.07 -12.75 -28.78
C HIS A 328 -35.72 -12.36 -27.35
N GLU A 329 -36.75 -12.17 -26.54
CA GLU A 329 -36.61 -11.94 -25.10
C GLU A 329 -36.43 -13.29 -24.41
N GLU A 330 -35.22 -13.60 -23.96
CA GLU A 330 -34.94 -14.84 -23.23
C GLU A 330 -34.78 -14.53 -21.75
N GLN A 331 -35.65 -15.14 -20.94
CA GLN A 331 -35.55 -15.06 -19.49
C GLN A 331 -34.32 -15.86 -19.05
N ILE A 332 -33.35 -15.16 -18.48
CA ILE A 332 -32.13 -15.80 -18.02
C ILE A 332 -32.40 -16.48 -16.68
N ASP A 333 -31.89 -17.70 -16.50
CA ASP A 333 -31.93 -18.35 -15.19
C ASP A 333 -31.20 -17.49 -14.14
N GLY A 334 -31.64 -17.53 -12.89
CA GLY A 334 -31.04 -16.72 -11.83
C GLY A 334 -29.55 -17.00 -11.60
N SER A 335 -28.96 -18.05 -12.20
CA SER A 335 -27.56 -18.44 -12.04
C SER A 335 -26.61 -17.85 -13.08
N THR A 336 -27.12 -17.14 -14.08
CA THR A 336 -26.30 -16.65 -15.19
C THR A 336 -26.03 -15.15 -15.07
N SER A 337 -24.76 -14.79 -15.16
CA SER A 337 -24.25 -13.42 -15.14
C SER A 337 -23.91 -12.96 -16.55
N ILE A 338 -24.33 -11.74 -16.92
CA ILE A 338 -23.90 -11.09 -18.16
C ILE A 338 -22.57 -10.41 -17.89
N ILE A 339 -21.58 -10.66 -18.75
CA ILE A 339 -20.26 -10.05 -18.69
C ILE A 339 -20.18 -9.02 -19.81
N THR A 340 -19.89 -7.77 -19.45
CA THR A 340 -19.69 -6.68 -20.43
C THR A 340 -18.29 -6.11 -20.31
N ASP A 341 -17.82 -5.42 -21.35
CA ASP A 341 -16.69 -4.51 -21.22
C ASP A 341 -17.08 -3.24 -20.44
N GLN A 342 -16.19 -2.25 -20.40
CA GLN A 342 -16.43 -0.95 -19.75
C GLN A 342 -17.44 -0.08 -20.50
N GLU A 343 -17.66 -0.33 -21.78
CA GLU A 343 -18.56 0.41 -22.67
C GLU A 343 -19.98 -0.19 -22.68
N GLY A 344 -20.13 -1.38 -22.08
CA GLY A 344 -21.39 -2.11 -21.98
C GLY A 344 -21.60 -3.14 -23.08
N SER A 345 -20.63 -3.37 -23.96
CA SER A 345 -20.70 -4.42 -24.98
C SER A 345 -20.62 -5.80 -24.31
N ILE A 346 -21.50 -6.72 -24.71
CA ILE A 346 -21.54 -8.06 -24.13
C ILE A 346 -20.33 -8.87 -24.61
N LEU A 347 -19.49 -9.29 -23.67
CA LEU A 347 -18.35 -10.19 -23.91
C LEU A 347 -18.76 -11.65 -23.85
N GLY A 348 -19.79 -11.97 -23.06
CA GLY A 348 -20.36 -13.32 -22.95
C GLY A 348 -21.27 -13.48 -21.74
N LEU A 349 -21.78 -14.70 -21.57
CA LEU A 349 -22.59 -15.10 -20.42
C LEU A 349 -21.80 -16.09 -19.57
N PHE A 350 -21.86 -15.95 -18.25
CA PHE A 350 -21.26 -16.90 -17.33
C PHE A 350 -22.35 -17.59 -16.50
N LYS A 351 -22.54 -18.89 -16.71
CA LYS A 351 -23.51 -19.70 -15.96
C LYS A 351 -22.83 -20.37 -14.78
N THR A 352 -23.07 -19.86 -13.58
CA THR A 352 -22.47 -20.36 -12.35
C THR A 352 -23.02 -21.76 -12.00
N GLN A 353 -22.12 -22.71 -11.77
CA GLN A 353 -22.44 -24.07 -11.33
C GLN A 353 -22.15 -24.25 -9.83
N SER A 354 -21.04 -23.71 -9.34
CA SER A 354 -20.63 -23.80 -7.94
C SER A 354 -19.70 -22.66 -7.55
N GLN A 355 -19.63 -22.36 -6.26
CA GLN A 355 -18.70 -21.40 -5.69
C GLN A 355 -17.46 -22.13 -5.15
N LEU A 356 -16.27 -21.74 -5.59
CA LEU A 356 -14.97 -22.32 -5.17
C LEU A 356 -14.31 -21.53 -4.03
N GLY A 357 -14.75 -20.29 -3.81
CA GLY A 357 -14.27 -19.41 -2.74
C GLY A 357 -15.13 -18.16 -2.67
N GLU A 358 -14.86 -17.28 -1.71
CA GLU A 358 -15.67 -16.08 -1.44
C GLU A 358 -16.00 -15.27 -2.71
N ARG A 359 -15.04 -15.19 -3.63
CA ARG A 359 -15.15 -14.43 -4.88
C ARG A 359 -14.87 -15.23 -6.15
N VAL A 360 -14.78 -16.56 -6.06
CA VAL A 360 -14.37 -17.44 -7.16
C VAL A 360 -15.47 -18.42 -7.47
N PHE A 361 -15.91 -18.47 -8.72
CA PHE A 361 -17.05 -19.23 -9.19
C PHE A 361 -16.64 -20.15 -10.34
N ARG A 362 -17.05 -21.41 -10.28
CA ARG A 362 -16.92 -22.37 -11.39
C ARG A 362 -18.21 -22.37 -12.21
N GLY A 363 -18.08 -22.42 -13.52
CA GLY A 363 -19.23 -22.42 -14.40
C GLY A 363 -18.89 -22.66 -15.85
N ASP A 364 -19.85 -22.32 -16.71
CA ASP A 364 -19.69 -22.31 -18.15
C ASP A 364 -19.65 -20.86 -18.66
N PHE A 365 -18.62 -20.51 -19.43
CA PHE A 365 -18.59 -19.28 -20.19
C PHE A 365 -19.14 -19.54 -21.61
N ILE A 366 -20.15 -18.76 -22.00
CA ILE A 366 -20.95 -18.96 -23.20
C ILE A 366 -20.83 -17.70 -24.06
N THR A 367 -20.31 -17.88 -25.27
CA THR A 367 -20.32 -16.88 -26.36
C THR A 367 -21.18 -17.41 -27.51
N PRO A 368 -21.49 -16.62 -28.55
CA PRO A 368 -22.21 -17.11 -29.72
C PRO A 368 -21.52 -18.31 -30.40
N GLU A 369 -20.20 -18.39 -30.33
CA GLU A 369 -19.40 -19.39 -31.03
C GLU A 369 -19.20 -20.68 -30.22
N LYS A 370 -19.21 -20.60 -28.89
CA LYS A 370 -18.85 -21.74 -28.03
C LYS A 370 -19.34 -21.63 -26.60
N LYS A 371 -19.45 -22.81 -25.99
CA LYS A 371 -19.62 -23.01 -24.55
C LYS A 371 -18.37 -23.71 -24.01
N VAL A 372 -17.72 -23.13 -23.01
CA VAL A 372 -16.48 -23.66 -22.43
C VAL A 372 -16.52 -23.65 -20.91
N ALA A 373 -15.93 -24.67 -20.27
CA ALA A 373 -15.77 -24.70 -18.83
C ALA A 373 -14.80 -23.60 -18.38
N ALA A 374 -15.20 -22.84 -17.35
CA ALA A 374 -14.50 -21.64 -16.94
C ALA A 374 -14.56 -21.40 -15.42
N VAL A 375 -13.67 -20.51 -14.97
CA VAL A 375 -13.69 -19.92 -13.63
C VAL A 375 -13.85 -18.42 -13.78
N MET A 376 -14.74 -17.83 -12.98
CA MET A 376 -14.92 -16.39 -12.88
C MET A 376 -14.50 -15.93 -11.48
N LYS A 377 -13.60 -14.95 -11.41
CA LYS A 377 -13.25 -14.26 -10.18
C LYS A 377 -13.88 -12.87 -10.19
N VAL A 378 -14.58 -12.51 -9.12
CA VAL A 378 -15.30 -11.23 -8.98
C VAL A 378 -14.56 -10.30 -8.02
N PHE A 379 -14.44 -9.03 -8.39
CA PHE A 379 -13.79 -7.97 -7.63
C PHE A 379 -14.86 -6.91 -7.35
N SER A 380 -15.39 -6.92 -6.12
CA SER A 380 -16.40 -5.98 -5.63
C SER A 380 -15.81 -5.03 -4.59
N GLY A 381 -16.15 -3.74 -4.66
CA GLY A 381 -15.68 -2.69 -3.74
C GLY A 381 -14.54 -1.83 -4.31
N THR A 382 -14.24 -0.70 -3.66
CA THR A 382 -13.27 0.30 -4.17
C THR A 382 -11.84 -0.22 -4.19
N ASP A 383 -11.42 -0.99 -3.18
CA ASP A 383 -10.06 -1.53 -3.09
C ASP A 383 -9.84 -2.71 -4.06
N SER A 384 -10.92 -3.25 -4.63
CA SER A 384 -10.89 -4.43 -5.50
C SER A 384 -10.55 -4.11 -6.97
N ILE A 385 -10.74 -2.86 -7.41
CA ILE A 385 -10.50 -2.48 -8.81
C ILE A 385 -9.00 -2.50 -9.15
N TYR A 386 -8.14 -2.13 -8.20
CA TYR A 386 -6.69 -2.20 -8.35
C TYR A 386 -6.23 -3.64 -8.59
N TRP A 387 -6.69 -4.57 -7.75
CA TRP A 387 -6.40 -6.00 -7.88
C TRP A 387 -6.96 -6.61 -9.15
N PHE A 388 -8.16 -6.17 -9.58
CA PHE A 388 -8.71 -6.55 -10.87
C PHE A 388 -7.79 -6.15 -12.03
N HIS A 389 -7.29 -4.91 -12.05
CA HIS A 389 -6.41 -4.45 -13.13
C HIS A 389 -5.10 -5.23 -13.16
N ILE A 390 -4.51 -5.53 -12.00
CA ILE A 390 -3.32 -6.37 -11.91
C ILE A 390 -3.61 -7.77 -12.46
N GLU A 391 -4.65 -8.43 -11.97
CA GLU A 391 -4.92 -9.81 -12.36
C GLU A 391 -5.32 -9.91 -13.85
N ALA A 392 -6.16 -9.01 -14.34
CA ALA A 392 -6.54 -8.97 -15.75
C ALA A 392 -5.33 -8.73 -16.65
N GLY A 393 -4.50 -7.72 -16.32
CA GLY A 393 -3.30 -7.39 -17.09
C GLY A 393 -2.27 -8.51 -17.08
N ALA A 394 -1.98 -9.11 -15.92
CA ALA A 394 -1.06 -10.24 -15.82
C ALA A 394 -1.56 -11.47 -16.59
N THR A 395 -2.87 -11.78 -16.51
CA THR A 395 -3.45 -12.90 -17.26
C THR A 395 -3.39 -12.66 -18.78
N ASP A 396 -3.59 -11.43 -19.23
CA ASP A 396 -3.46 -11.06 -20.65
C ASP A 396 -2.02 -11.14 -21.16
N ILE A 397 -1.06 -10.59 -20.40
CA ILE A 397 0.38 -10.72 -20.70
C ILE A 397 0.81 -12.19 -20.77
N MET A 398 0.27 -13.04 -19.89
CA MET A 398 0.55 -14.48 -19.88
C MET A 398 -0.28 -15.28 -20.88
N SER A 399 -1.10 -14.62 -21.72
CA SER A 399 -1.94 -15.31 -22.70
C SER A 399 -1.10 -16.21 -23.62
N GLY A 400 -1.56 -17.46 -23.76
CA GLY A 400 -0.87 -18.51 -24.51
C GLY A 400 0.24 -19.25 -23.76
N SER A 401 0.59 -18.83 -22.54
CA SER A 401 1.51 -19.59 -21.70
C SER A 401 0.89 -20.92 -21.25
N PRO A 402 1.66 -22.03 -21.21
CA PRO A 402 1.16 -23.28 -20.66
C PRO A 402 0.90 -23.19 -19.16
N CYS A 403 1.66 -22.38 -18.41
CA CYS A 403 1.56 -22.36 -16.95
C CYS A 403 0.47 -21.44 -16.39
N THR A 404 -0.40 -20.87 -17.23
CA THR A 404 -1.50 -19.99 -16.80
C THR A 404 -2.82 -20.34 -17.47
N PRO A 405 -3.96 -20.24 -16.76
CA PRO A 405 -5.27 -20.40 -17.37
C PRO A 405 -5.48 -19.39 -18.51
N LYS A 406 -6.03 -19.84 -19.64
CA LYS A 406 -6.37 -18.95 -20.75
C LYS A 406 -7.42 -17.91 -20.34
N LEU A 407 -7.16 -16.63 -20.58
CA LEU A 407 -8.15 -15.57 -20.41
C LEU A 407 -9.25 -15.69 -21.48
N PHE A 408 -10.51 -15.68 -21.05
CA PHE A 408 -11.67 -15.62 -21.95
C PHE A 408 -12.29 -14.23 -21.99
N ALA A 409 -12.42 -13.56 -20.84
CA ALA A 409 -12.93 -12.20 -20.76
C ALA A 409 -12.43 -11.49 -19.49
N SER A 410 -12.30 -10.17 -19.56
CA SER A 410 -12.12 -9.28 -18.40
C SER A 410 -13.06 -8.09 -18.55
N GLY A 411 -13.88 -7.82 -17.55
CA GLY A 411 -14.94 -6.83 -17.71
C GLY A 411 -15.73 -6.57 -16.43
N ILE A 412 -17.02 -6.28 -16.57
CA ILE A 412 -17.94 -5.95 -15.49
C ILE A 412 -19.14 -6.90 -15.56
N THR A 413 -19.66 -7.28 -14.40
CA THR A 413 -20.97 -7.91 -14.29
C THR A 413 -21.84 -7.19 -13.27
N LYS A 414 -23.16 -7.17 -13.51
CA LYS A 414 -24.15 -6.74 -12.51
C LYS A 414 -24.44 -7.83 -11.48
N GLY A 415 -23.84 -9.01 -11.63
CA GLY A 415 -24.10 -10.17 -10.79
C GLY A 415 -25.27 -11.01 -11.29
N SER A 416 -25.65 -11.99 -10.49
CA SER A 416 -26.81 -12.86 -10.64
C SER A 416 -27.33 -13.23 -9.24
N PHE A 417 -28.31 -14.14 -9.11
CA PHE A 417 -28.87 -14.52 -7.81
C PHE A 417 -27.80 -15.03 -6.83
N ASN A 418 -26.79 -15.75 -7.34
CA ASN A 418 -25.72 -16.35 -6.54
C ASN A 418 -24.33 -15.76 -6.82
N THR A 419 -24.25 -14.68 -7.59
CA THR A 419 -22.97 -14.08 -7.98
C THR A 419 -23.03 -12.57 -7.73
N PRO A 420 -22.12 -11.97 -6.95
CA PRO A 420 -22.12 -10.53 -6.74
C PRO A 420 -21.80 -9.77 -8.04
N GLY A 421 -22.22 -8.50 -8.10
CA GLY A 421 -21.79 -7.57 -9.14
C GLY A 421 -20.40 -7.01 -8.86
N GLY A 422 -19.67 -6.64 -9.91
CA GLY A 422 -18.31 -6.11 -9.80
C GLY A 422 -17.50 -6.24 -11.09
N HIS A 423 -16.20 -5.97 -10.99
CA HIS A 423 -15.26 -6.29 -12.06
C HIS A 423 -14.97 -7.80 -12.05
N VAL A 424 -14.71 -8.38 -13.20
CA VAL A 424 -14.57 -9.84 -13.34
C VAL A 424 -13.45 -10.23 -14.27
N VAL A 425 -12.76 -11.31 -13.91
CA VAL A 425 -11.83 -12.02 -14.80
C VAL A 425 -12.38 -13.43 -15.00
N VAL A 426 -12.65 -13.80 -16.25
CA VAL A 426 -13.14 -15.12 -16.65
C VAL A 426 -12.02 -15.86 -17.36
N LYS A 427 -11.58 -16.98 -16.80
CA LYS A 427 -10.47 -17.80 -17.30
C LYS A 427 -10.93 -19.23 -17.59
N ALA A 428 -10.15 -19.97 -18.36
CA ALA A 428 -10.34 -21.40 -18.53
C ALA A 428 -10.29 -22.12 -17.17
N PHE A 429 -11.14 -23.13 -17.02
CA PHE A 429 -11.02 -24.05 -15.89
C PHE A 429 -9.79 -24.94 -16.08
N CYS A 430 -8.88 -24.94 -15.11
CA CYS A 430 -7.71 -25.81 -15.13
C CYS A 430 -8.04 -27.17 -14.51
N PRO A 431 -7.82 -28.28 -15.21
CA PRO A 431 -7.87 -29.61 -14.61
C PRO A 431 -6.77 -29.77 -13.54
N GLY A 432 -6.96 -30.72 -12.64
CA GLY A 432 -6.01 -31.04 -11.58
C GLY A 432 -6.46 -30.62 -10.19
N GLU A 433 -5.54 -30.76 -9.25
CA GLU A 433 -5.76 -30.48 -7.83
C GLU A 433 -4.92 -29.27 -7.41
N ARG A 434 -5.49 -28.40 -6.57
CA ARG A 434 -4.67 -27.37 -5.92
C ARG A 434 -3.66 -28.08 -5.05
N ILE A 435 -2.43 -27.57 -5.01
CA ILE A 435 -1.43 -28.13 -4.11
C ILE A 435 -1.79 -27.68 -2.68
N ALA A 436 -2.68 -28.44 -2.04
CA ALA A 436 -3.06 -28.24 -0.64
C ALA A 436 -1.93 -28.69 0.29
N ASP A 437 -1.99 -28.30 1.57
CA ASP A 437 -0.92 -28.57 2.54
C ASP A 437 -0.68 -30.09 2.72
N ASP A 438 -1.72 -30.90 2.70
CA ASP A 438 -1.64 -32.36 2.80
C ASP A 438 -1.00 -33.01 1.57
N VAL A 439 -1.36 -32.53 0.37
CA VAL A 439 -0.74 -32.95 -0.88
C VAL A 439 0.74 -32.54 -0.87
N TRP A 440 1.03 -31.30 -0.51
CA TRP A 440 2.38 -30.74 -0.43
C TRP A 440 3.25 -31.52 0.56
N ASP A 441 2.77 -31.76 1.79
CA ASP A 441 3.54 -32.39 2.86
C ASP A 441 3.79 -33.88 2.60
N SER A 442 3.01 -34.50 1.70
CA SER A 442 3.24 -35.88 1.26
C SER A 442 4.39 -36.04 0.25
N TRP A 443 4.95 -34.93 -0.25
CA TRP A 443 5.99 -34.93 -1.28
C TRP A 443 7.40 -35.04 -0.69
N ASN A 444 8.27 -35.72 -1.42
CA ASN A 444 9.64 -36.01 -0.95
C ASN A 444 10.60 -34.81 -1.14
N HIS A 445 10.13 -33.72 -1.77
CA HIS A 445 10.84 -32.44 -2.01
C HIS A 445 12.28 -32.57 -2.52
N THR A 446 12.58 -33.63 -3.27
CA THR A 446 13.91 -33.83 -3.86
C THR A 446 14.06 -32.98 -5.12
N SER A 447 15.30 -32.76 -5.57
CA SER A 447 15.57 -32.02 -6.83
C SER A 447 14.97 -32.68 -8.07
N ASP A 448 14.63 -33.97 -8.00
CA ASP A 448 14.07 -34.74 -9.10
C ASP A 448 12.53 -34.76 -9.07
N ASP A 449 11.91 -33.92 -8.23
CA ASP A 449 10.46 -33.81 -8.13
C ASP A 449 9.89 -33.11 -9.38
N PRO A 450 9.07 -33.82 -10.18
CA PRO A 450 8.55 -33.26 -11.43
C PRO A 450 7.65 -32.05 -11.23
N ILE A 451 7.05 -31.89 -10.05
CA ILE A 451 6.18 -30.74 -9.76
C ILE A 451 7.04 -29.52 -9.45
N LEU A 452 8.11 -29.70 -8.69
CA LEU A 452 9.07 -28.63 -8.42
C LEU A 452 9.72 -28.12 -9.71
N GLU A 453 10.10 -29.01 -10.62
CA GLU A 453 10.61 -28.63 -11.93
C GLU A 453 9.56 -27.87 -12.76
N ALA A 454 8.31 -28.34 -12.79
CA ALA A 454 7.23 -27.64 -13.47
C ALA A 454 6.97 -26.24 -12.88
N ILE A 455 7.04 -26.08 -11.54
CA ILE A 455 6.93 -24.77 -10.89
C ILE A 455 8.07 -23.85 -11.34
N LYS A 456 9.32 -24.33 -11.36
CA LYS A 456 10.48 -23.54 -11.83
C LYS A 456 10.29 -23.10 -13.27
N GLU A 457 9.97 -24.01 -14.18
CA GLU A 457 9.75 -23.72 -15.59
C GLU A 457 8.62 -22.68 -15.78
N GLY A 458 7.55 -22.81 -14.99
CA GLY A 458 6.47 -21.84 -15.00
C GLY A 458 6.91 -20.46 -14.50
N LEU A 459 7.65 -20.37 -13.40
CA LEU A 459 8.20 -19.10 -12.92
C LEU A 459 9.18 -18.47 -13.91
N GLU A 460 10.00 -19.27 -14.61
CA GLU A 460 10.84 -18.80 -15.71
C GLU A 460 10.02 -18.22 -16.87
N GLU A 461 8.86 -18.79 -17.16
CA GLU A 461 7.95 -18.26 -18.19
C GLU A 461 7.36 -16.90 -17.79
N PHE A 462 7.04 -16.69 -16.50
CA PHE A 462 6.67 -15.36 -15.99
C PHE A 462 7.82 -14.35 -16.20
N ARG A 463 9.06 -14.75 -15.94
CA ARG A 463 10.25 -13.90 -16.14
C ARG A 463 10.47 -13.52 -17.59
N LYS A 464 10.28 -14.45 -18.53
CA LYS A 464 10.38 -14.16 -19.98
C LYS A 464 9.38 -13.09 -20.44
N ARG A 465 8.30 -12.87 -19.68
CA ARG A 465 7.22 -11.91 -19.98
C ARG A 465 7.25 -10.71 -19.03
N ASP A 466 8.38 -10.48 -18.39
CA ASP A 466 8.58 -9.39 -17.45
C ASP A 466 7.53 -9.36 -16.32
N LEU A 467 7.24 -10.52 -15.71
CA LEU A 467 6.34 -10.65 -14.55
C LEU A 467 6.97 -11.41 -13.36
N VAL A 468 6.52 -11.04 -12.15
CA VAL A 468 6.83 -11.69 -10.86
C VAL A 468 5.56 -11.93 -10.04
N ILE A 469 5.44 -13.08 -9.37
CA ILE A 469 4.31 -13.40 -8.48
C ILE A 469 4.76 -13.15 -7.03
N ARG A 470 4.23 -12.11 -6.38
CA ARG A 470 4.80 -11.64 -5.10
C ARG A 470 4.33 -12.39 -3.87
N ASP A 471 3.14 -12.95 -3.94
CA ASP A 471 2.49 -13.67 -2.85
C ASP A 471 2.10 -15.05 -3.37
N LEU A 472 3.12 -15.81 -3.83
CA LEU A 472 2.91 -17.13 -4.39
C LEU A 472 2.72 -18.13 -3.25
N THR A 473 1.49 -18.55 -3.05
CA THR A 473 1.15 -19.59 -2.07
C THR A 473 0.84 -20.90 -2.76
N ARG A 474 0.84 -21.99 -1.99
CA ARG A 474 0.52 -23.33 -2.50
C ARG A 474 -0.90 -23.41 -3.10
N ARG A 475 -1.81 -22.57 -2.60
CA ARG A 475 -3.21 -22.48 -3.06
C ARG A 475 -3.34 -21.86 -4.46
N ASP A 476 -2.30 -21.16 -4.91
CA ASP A 476 -2.27 -20.47 -6.19
C ASP A 476 -1.72 -21.35 -7.31
N VAL A 477 -1.30 -22.59 -6.97
CA VAL A 477 -0.78 -23.57 -7.91
C VAL A 477 -1.75 -24.76 -8.01
N VAL A 478 -2.15 -25.08 -9.25
CA VAL A 478 -2.89 -26.30 -9.59
C VAL A 478 -1.96 -27.24 -10.32
N TRP A 479 -1.95 -28.52 -9.93
CA TRP A 479 -1.19 -29.56 -10.60
C TRP A 479 -2.13 -30.51 -11.34
N ASP A 480 -1.98 -30.57 -12.66
CA ASP A 480 -2.60 -31.59 -13.50
C ASP A 480 -1.70 -32.82 -13.58
N HIS A 481 -2.10 -33.88 -12.88
CA HIS A 481 -1.37 -35.14 -12.83
C HIS A 481 -1.29 -35.84 -14.20
N GLU A 482 -2.31 -35.71 -15.04
CA GLU A 482 -2.38 -36.40 -16.33
C GLU A 482 -1.49 -35.69 -17.36
N ALA A 483 -1.60 -34.36 -17.44
CA ALA A 483 -0.76 -33.55 -18.32
C ALA A 483 0.66 -33.33 -17.79
N ARG A 484 0.90 -33.63 -16.50
CA ARG A 484 2.13 -33.29 -15.76
C ARG A 484 2.48 -31.80 -15.90
N GLN A 485 1.48 -30.96 -15.66
CA GLN A 485 1.55 -29.52 -15.91
C GLN A 485 1.02 -28.74 -14.70
N ILE A 486 1.65 -27.61 -14.40
CA ILE A 486 1.14 -26.67 -13.39
C ILE A 486 0.35 -25.52 -14.02
N TYR A 487 -0.54 -24.93 -13.22
CA TYR A 487 -1.20 -23.66 -13.52
C TYR A 487 -1.12 -22.71 -12.33
N PHE A 488 -0.64 -21.49 -12.55
CA PHE A 488 -0.74 -20.39 -11.60
C PHE A 488 -2.09 -19.67 -11.80
N ILE A 489 -2.95 -19.69 -10.79
CA ILE A 489 -4.37 -19.31 -10.95
C ILE A 489 -4.76 -17.97 -10.32
N ASP A 490 -4.07 -17.53 -9.26
CA ASP A 490 -4.28 -16.24 -8.62
C ASP A 490 -3.12 -15.29 -8.96
N LEU A 491 -3.38 -14.31 -9.82
CA LEU A 491 -2.36 -13.41 -10.37
C LEU A 491 -2.54 -11.97 -9.87
N GLU A 492 -3.35 -11.74 -8.83
CA GLU A 492 -3.54 -10.40 -8.29
C GLU A 492 -2.32 -9.86 -7.53
N SER A 493 -1.39 -10.74 -7.16
CA SER A 493 -0.10 -10.36 -6.58
C SER A 493 1.00 -10.22 -7.64
N CYS A 494 0.67 -10.33 -8.92
CA CYS A 494 1.63 -10.13 -10.00
C CYS A 494 2.09 -8.68 -10.09
N ASP A 495 3.34 -8.49 -10.50
CA ASP A 495 3.83 -7.18 -10.87
C ASP A 495 4.86 -7.26 -12.00
N GLY A 496 5.21 -6.10 -12.57
CA GLY A 496 6.30 -5.97 -13.52
C GLY A 496 7.60 -6.51 -12.93
N TRP A 497 8.25 -7.41 -13.67
CA TRP A 497 9.59 -7.89 -13.36
C TRP A 497 10.62 -6.89 -13.86
N TYR A 498 11.46 -6.43 -12.94
CA TYR A 498 12.68 -5.71 -13.29
C TYR A 498 13.80 -6.73 -13.37
N LYS A 499 14.49 -6.75 -14.52
CA LYS A 499 15.59 -7.67 -14.82
C LYS A 499 16.58 -7.71 -13.65
N GLU A 500 16.69 -8.86 -13.00
CA GLU A 500 17.53 -9.03 -11.82
C GLU A 500 19.00 -8.71 -12.13
N HIS A 501 19.70 -8.04 -11.19
CA HIS A 501 21.15 -7.95 -11.23
C HIS A 501 21.85 -9.32 -11.06
N PHE A 502 21.14 -10.29 -10.49
CA PHE A 502 21.60 -11.66 -10.28
C PHE A 502 20.55 -12.65 -10.77
N PRO A 503 20.78 -13.35 -11.90
CA PRO A 503 19.81 -14.29 -12.45
C PRO A 503 19.39 -15.37 -11.45
N GLY A 504 18.08 -15.48 -11.17
CA GLY A 504 17.48 -16.58 -10.41
C GLY A 504 17.28 -16.34 -8.92
N LEU A 505 17.55 -15.13 -8.43
CA LEU A 505 17.35 -14.77 -7.02
C LEU A 505 15.86 -14.63 -6.68
N THR A 506 15.04 -14.10 -7.60
CA THR A 506 13.60 -13.96 -7.34
C THR A 506 12.84 -15.27 -7.49
N ILE A 507 13.24 -16.16 -8.40
CA ILE A 507 12.66 -17.51 -8.49
C ILE A 507 12.94 -18.27 -7.18
N ARG A 508 14.16 -18.16 -6.63
CA ARG A 508 14.46 -18.73 -5.31
C ARG A 508 13.59 -18.12 -4.20
N PHE A 509 13.30 -16.83 -4.28
CA PHE A 509 12.41 -16.15 -3.33
C PHE A 509 10.97 -16.68 -3.40
N GLU A 510 10.37 -16.76 -4.59
CA GLU A 510 9.04 -17.35 -4.81
C GLU A 510 8.98 -18.82 -4.35
N LEU A 511 10.02 -19.61 -4.68
CA LEU A 511 10.13 -20.99 -4.22
C LEU A 511 10.26 -21.10 -2.69
N ARG A 512 10.90 -20.13 -2.02
CA ARG A 512 10.98 -20.09 -0.55
C ARG A 512 9.63 -19.75 0.09
N GLN A 513 8.78 -18.98 -0.58
CA GLN A 513 7.40 -18.74 -0.11
C GLN A 513 6.59 -20.04 -0.14
N LEU A 514 6.76 -20.84 -1.19
CA LEU A 514 6.15 -22.18 -1.29
C LEU A 514 6.77 -23.19 -0.31
N MET A 515 8.08 -23.09 -0.10
CA MET A 515 8.91 -24.03 0.67
C MET A 515 9.84 -23.31 1.64
N PRO A 516 9.40 -23.04 2.88
CA PRO A 516 10.26 -22.49 3.92
C PRO A 516 11.47 -23.42 4.17
N GLY A 517 12.65 -23.05 3.68
CA GLY A 517 13.88 -23.85 3.76
C GLY A 517 14.55 -24.20 2.42
N TYR A 518 13.88 -23.92 1.29
CA TYR A 518 14.46 -24.16 -0.04
C TYR A 518 15.73 -23.31 -0.29
N GLY A 519 16.84 -23.97 -0.62
CA GLY A 519 18.13 -23.32 -0.89
C GLY A 519 18.80 -22.70 0.33
N ARG A 520 18.69 -23.32 1.51
CA ARG A 520 19.63 -23.14 2.63
C ARG A 520 20.95 -23.84 2.35
#